data_AF-A0A511KEG7-F1
#
_entry.id   AF-A0A511KEG7-F1
#
_cell.length_a   1.000
_cell.length_b   1.000
_cell.length_c   1.000
_cell.angle_alpha   90.00
_cell.angle_beta   90.00
_cell.angle_gamma   90.00
#
_symmetry.space_group_name_H-M   'P 1'
#
loop_
_entity.id
_entity.type
_entity.pdbx_description
1 polymer ?
#
loop_
_entity_poly.entity_id
_entity_poly.type
_entity_poly.pdbx_seq_one_letter_code
_entity_poly.pdbx_strand_id
1 'polypeptide(L)'
;MQLGGALIGPATNAECDEFLNAYKPSAADQKYGPWYWVQFGKEEDGVKAEKPAEDLEEGDSNRVKLEKKGKVLVDDLVKQCQHIKDTAPVRSNKAKKLRSQKELREEEYVKFNEEVAKIAKECGIITGKWLFYPTPESVDILWSKIVKALAVEDGVLAQTGAVHTAKVSTTPGDSGSYVICVYCDDSWDKETVGKVFKTLVEDLNCVSSAYKIDAFTILGIDSKHPSGVGSSLYGKNDFMTREEIDESLSRASKAKAAKKNKTLEEEQALDGEGFDPASESEDEERPRKKARN
;
A
#
# COMPACT_ATOMS: atom_id res chain seq x y z
N MET A 1 0.20 -29.63 13.13
CA MET A 1 0.06 -28.21 13.50
C MET A 1 -1.02 -27.63 12.63
N GLN A 2 -2.09 -27.13 13.24
CA GLN A 2 -3.19 -26.50 12.54
C GLN A 2 -2.67 -25.16 12.01
N LEU A 3 -2.58 -25.00 10.69
CA LEU A 3 -2.28 -23.71 10.07
C LEU A 3 -3.35 -22.73 10.58
N GLY A 4 -2.92 -21.73 11.35
CA GLY A 4 -3.82 -20.72 11.90
C GLY A 4 -4.60 -20.05 10.79
N GLY A 5 -5.91 -19.89 10.97
CA GLY A 5 -6.77 -19.20 10.01
C GLY A 5 -6.29 -17.77 9.76
N ALA A 6 -6.55 -17.26 8.56
CA ALA A 6 -6.28 -15.86 8.23
C ALA A 6 -7.06 -14.94 9.17
N LEU A 7 -6.38 -13.93 9.70
CA LEU A 7 -7.05 -12.88 10.47
C LEU A 7 -7.71 -11.90 9.51
N ILE A 8 -9.05 -11.88 9.50
CA ILE A 8 -9.86 -10.91 8.77
C ILE A 8 -10.19 -9.75 9.70
N GLY A 9 -10.05 -8.54 9.19
CA GLY A 9 -10.11 -7.29 9.93
C GLY A 9 -11.52 -6.83 10.33
N PRO A 10 -11.61 -5.62 10.91
CA PRO A 10 -12.83 -5.04 11.47
C PRO A 10 -13.83 -4.63 10.37
N ALA A 11 -15.09 -4.42 10.74
CA ALA A 11 -16.15 -3.94 9.83
C ALA A 11 -16.77 -2.60 10.28
N THR A 12 -16.41 -2.10 11.46
CA THR A 12 -16.94 -0.84 12.03
C THR A 12 -15.83 0.01 12.65
N ASN A 13 -16.11 1.31 12.82
CA ASN A 13 -15.17 2.25 13.46
C ASN A 13 -14.77 1.82 14.89
N ALA A 14 -15.70 1.27 15.67
CA ALA A 14 -15.42 0.80 17.03
C ALA A 14 -14.48 -0.42 17.04
N GLU A 15 -14.69 -1.36 16.11
CA GLU A 15 -13.86 -2.56 15.98
C GLU A 15 -12.46 -2.25 15.44
N CYS A 16 -12.29 -1.16 14.67
CA CYS A 16 -11.00 -0.76 14.13
C CYS A 16 -9.94 -0.56 15.22
N ASP A 17 -10.27 0.16 16.30
CA ASP A 17 -9.30 0.42 17.37
C ASP A 17 -8.99 -0.84 18.17
N GLU A 18 -9.99 -1.69 18.44
CA GLU A 18 -9.77 -2.98 19.10
C GLU A 18 -8.87 -3.88 18.26
N PHE A 19 -9.16 -4.02 16.97
CA PHE A 19 -8.36 -4.80 16.03
C PHE A 19 -6.91 -4.30 15.96
N LEU A 20 -6.70 -3.00 15.79
CA LEU A 20 -5.37 -2.41 15.65
C LEU A 20 -4.55 -2.49 16.95
N ASN A 21 -5.21 -2.51 18.11
CA ASN A 21 -4.56 -2.71 19.40
C ASN A 21 -4.17 -4.17 19.62
N ALA A 22 -5.03 -5.11 19.24
CA ALA A 22 -4.80 -6.55 19.40
C ALA A 22 -3.79 -7.11 18.38
N TYR A 23 -3.78 -6.58 17.15
CA TYR A 23 -3.09 -7.18 16.01
C TYR A 23 -2.13 -6.21 15.33
N LYS A 24 -1.02 -5.92 16.03
CA LYS A 24 0.06 -5.08 15.51
C LYS A 24 1.00 -5.90 14.62
N PRO A 25 1.17 -5.55 13.32
CA PRO A 25 2.11 -6.24 12.45
C PRO A 25 3.53 -6.31 13.02
N SER A 26 3.98 -5.23 13.69
CA SER A 26 5.32 -5.15 14.28
C SER A 26 5.59 -6.14 15.41
N ALA A 27 4.53 -6.64 16.06
CA ALA A 27 4.59 -7.49 17.25
C ALA A 27 3.89 -8.84 17.05
N ALA A 28 3.69 -9.25 15.80
CA ALA A 28 2.96 -10.46 15.46
C ALA A 28 3.70 -11.73 15.91
N ASP A 29 2.96 -12.67 16.51
CA ASP A 29 3.45 -13.98 16.97
C ASP A 29 3.26 -15.10 15.93
N GLN A 30 2.90 -14.75 14.69
CA GLN A 30 2.58 -15.67 13.58
C GLN A 30 1.38 -16.60 13.82
N LYS A 31 0.62 -16.43 14.90
CA LYS A 31 -0.54 -17.28 15.23
C LYS A 31 -1.60 -17.31 14.12
N TYR A 32 -1.78 -16.21 13.42
CA TYR A 32 -2.76 -16.05 12.33
C TYR A 32 -2.12 -16.03 10.93
N GLY A 33 -0.91 -16.57 10.83
CA GLY A 33 -0.18 -16.69 9.58
C GLY A 33 0.65 -15.45 9.20
N PRO A 34 1.22 -15.47 7.98
CA PRO A 34 2.16 -14.45 7.51
C PRO A 34 1.49 -13.12 7.09
N TRP A 35 0.15 -13.05 7.12
CA TRP A 35 -0.62 -11.91 6.65
C TRP A 35 -1.79 -11.59 7.57
N TYR A 36 -1.95 -10.31 7.89
CA TYR A 36 -3.23 -9.78 8.38
C TYR A 36 -4.00 -9.15 7.24
N TRP A 37 -5.31 -9.36 7.24
CA TRP A 37 -6.21 -8.90 6.20
C TRP A 37 -7.23 -7.93 6.77
N VAL A 38 -7.68 -6.99 5.94
CA VAL A 38 -8.86 -6.17 6.20
C VAL A 38 -9.70 -6.14 4.94
N GLN A 39 -11.01 -6.27 5.10
CA GLN A 39 -11.97 -6.28 4.01
C GLN A 39 -13.12 -5.34 4.33
N PHE A 40 -13.61 -4.64 3.32
CA PHE A 40 -14.78 -3.79 3.40
C PHE A 40 -15.98 -4.49 2.71
N GLY A 41 -17.14 -4.49 3.38
CA GLY A 41 -18.37 -5.17 2.94
C GLY A 41 -18.67 -6.43 3.77
N LYS A 42 -19.93 -6.60 4.22
CA LYS A 42 -20.39 -7.80 4.94
C LYS A 42 -20.78 -8.90 3.95
N GLU A 43 -20.65 -10.16 4.37
CA GLU A 43 -21.26 -11.31 3.67
C GLU A 43 -22.78 -11.19 3.49
N GLU A 44 -23.46 -10.34 4.28
CA GLU A 44 -24.93 -10.16 4.26
C GLU A 44 -25.47 -9.50 2.97
N ASP A 45 -24.67 -8.71 2.24
CA ASP A 45 -25.09 -8.05 0.99
C ASP A 45 -24.77 -8.88 -0.27
N GLY A 46 -24.35 -10.14 -0.10
CA GLY A 46 -24.05 -11.05 -1.22
C GLY A 46 -22.77 -10.70 -1.99
N VAL A 47 -22.09 -9.60 -1.67
CA VAL A 47 -20.75 -9.26 -2.17
C VAL A 47 -19.73 -9.93 -1.26
N LYS A 48 -19.33 -11.16 -1.62
CA LYS A 48 -18.13 -11.75 -1.01
C LYS A 48 -16.96 -10.85 -1.40
N ALA A 49 -16.22 -10.33 -0.42
CA ALA A 49 -14.90 -9.77 -0.67
C ALA A 49 -14.03 -10.90 -1.26
N GLU A 50 -13.96 -10.94 -2.59
CA GLU A 50 -13.19 -11.97 -3.28
C GLU A 50 -11.74 -11.83 -2.85
N LYS A 51 -11.12 -12.96 -2.50
CA LYS A 51 -9.67 -12.98 -2.28
C LYS A 51 -9.03 -12.39 -3.53
N PRO A 52 -8.00 -11.54 -3.39
CA PRO A 52 -7.31 -11.04 -4.55
C PRO A 52 -6.86 -12.18 -5.45
N ALA A 53 -6.89 -11.97 -6.76
CA ALA A 53 -6.68 -13.03 -7.73
C ALA A 53 -5.31 -13.74 -7.56
N GLU A 54 -4.30 -13.08 -7.00
CA GLU A 54 -3.01 -13.72 -6.71
C GLU A 54 -3.06 -14.77 -5.57
N ASP A 55 -4.06 -14.68 -4.69
CA ASP A 55 -4.27 -15.58 -3.56
C ASP A 55 -5.33 -16.67 -3.89
N LEU A 56 -5.72 -16.80 -5.17
CA LEU A 56 -6.46 -17.97 -5.68
C LEU A 56 -5.61 -19.24 -5.57
N GLU A 57 -6.25 -20.35 -5.25
CA GLU A 57 -5.59 -21.66 -5.15
C GLU A 57 -4.97 -22.07 -6.50
N GLU A 58 -3.87 -22.83 -6.48
CA GLU A 58 -3.18 -23.29 -7.70
C GLU A 58 -4.10 -24.12 -8.62
N GLY A 59 -5.14 -24.76 -8.08
CA GLY A 59 -6.13 -25.53 -8.83
C GLY A 59 -7.29 -24.69 -9.39
N ASP A 60 -7.35 -23.39 -9.12
CA ASP A 60 -8.42 -22.53 -9.60
C ASP A 60 -8.44 -22.46 -11.14
N SER A 61 -9.63 -22.66 -11.72
CA SER A 61 -9.77 -22.78 -13.18
C SER A 61 -9.38 -21.51 -13.94
N ASN A 62 -9.61 -20.33 -13.36
CA ASN A 62 -9.26 -19.04 -13.95
C ASN A 62 -7.74 -18.84 -13.87
N ARG A 63 -7.14 -19.16 -12.72
CA ARG A 63 -5.69 -19.11 -12.52
C ARG A 63 -4.95 -20.02 -13.51
N VAL A 64 -5.35 -21.29 -13.60
CA VAL A 64 -4.74 -22.27 -14.52
C VAL A 64 -4.87 -21.81 -15.98
N LYS A 65 -6.01 -21.22 -16.36
CA LYS A 65 -6.22 -20.67 -17.70
C LYS A 65 -5.28 -19.50 -18.00
N LEU A 66 -5.11 -18.57 -17.05
CA LEU A 66 -4.18 -17.46 -17.17
C LEU A 66 -2.73 -17.96 -17.25
N GLU A 67 -2.31 -18.85 -16.36
CA GLU A 67 -0.95 -19.41 -16.36
C GLU A 67 -0.63 -20.08 -17.69
N LYS A 68 -1.53 -20.93 -18.20
CA LYS A 68 -1.33 -21.63 -19.48
C LYS A 68 -1.20 -20.68 -20.66
N LYS A 69 -2.10 -19.70 -20.79
CA LYS A 69 -2.07 -18.73 -21.91
C LYS A 69 -0.92 -17.74 -21.75
N GLY A 70 -0.74 -17.18 -20.56
CA GLY A 70 0.26 -16.17 -20.27
C GLY A 70 1.69 -16.72 -20.30
N LYS A 71 1.93 -17.99 -19.97
CA LYS A 71 3.25 -18.62 -20.15
C LYS A 71 3.76 -18.51 -21.59
N VAL A 72 2.87 -18.68 -22.57
CA VAL A 72 3.24 -18.52 -23.99
C VAL A 72 3.69 -17.09 -24.29
N LEU A 73 3.01 -16.09 -23.73
CA LEU A 73 3.40 -14.68 -23.88
C LEU A 73 4.73 -14.37 -23.18
N VAL A 74 4.93 -14.90 -21.98
CA VAL A 74 6.18 -14.70 -21.22
C VAL A 74 7.37 -15.31 -21.97
N ASP A 75 7.21 -16.54 -22.47
CA ASP A 75 8.24 -17.22 -23.25
C ASP A 75 8.57 -16.48 -24.55
N ASP A 76 7.56 -15.95 -25.25
CA ASP A 76 7.77 -15.14 -26.45
C ASP A 76 8.46 -13.82 -26.12
N LEU A 77 8.03 -13.10 -25.09
CA LEU A 77 8.66 -11.86 -24.64
C LEU A 77 10.15 -12.07 -24.34
N VAL A 78 10.51 -13.13 -23.60
CA VAL A 78 11.91 -13.45 -23.29
C VAL A 78 12.71 -13.69 -24.58
N LYS A 79 12.15 -14.44 -25.54
CA LYS A 79 12.80 -14.67 -26.84
C LYS A 79 12.98 -13.38 -27.64
N GLN A 80 11.96 -12.53 -27.72
CA GLN A 80 12.03 -11.26 -28.44
C GLN A 80 13.07 -10.32 -27.79
N CYS A 81 13.08 -10.20 -26.46
CA CYS A 81 14.06 -9.37 -25.77
C CYS A 81 15.50 -9.86 -25.98
N GLN A 82 15.71 -11.18 -25.99
CA GLN A 82 17.01 -11.77 -26.31
C GLN A 82 17.40 -11.52 -27.77
N HIS A 83 16.47 -11.69 -28.72
CA HIS A 83 16.71 -11.38 -30.13
C HIS A 83 17.08 -9.91 -30.36
N ILE A 84 16.39 -8.97 -29.70
CA ILE A 84 16.70 -7.53 -29.75
C ILE A 84 18.12 -7.27 -29.21
N LYS A 85 18.48 -7.92 -28.11
CA LYS A 85 19.82 -7.80 -27.52
C LYS A 85 20.92 -8.25 -28.48
N ASP A 86 20.66 -9.30 -29.27
CA ASP A 86 21.64 -9.90 -30.18
C ASP A 86 21.73 -9.17 -31.52
N THR A 87 20.64 -8.54 -31.99
CA THR A 87 20.56 -8.00 -33.36
C THR A 87 20.52 -6.48 -33.45
N ALA A 88 19.98 -5.77 -32.44
CA ALA A 88 19.80 -4.33 -32.52
C ALA A 88 20.97 -3.56 -31.88
N PRO A 89 21.31 -2.36 -32.39
CA PRO A 89 22.37 -1.54 -31.82
C PRO A 89 21.94 -0.94 -30.47
N VAL A 90 22.91 -0.79 -29.55
CA VAL A 90 22.66 -0.22 -28.21
C VAL A 90 22.07 1.19 -28.28
N ARG A 91 22.55 2.02 -29.22
CA ARG A 91 22.06 3.38 -29.47
C ARG A 91 21.43 3.47 -30.85
N SER A 92 20.44 4.34 -31.00
CA SER A 92 19.79 4.59 -32.28
C SER A 92 20.77 5.29 -33.24
N ASN A 93 20.58 5.05 -34.54
CA ASN A 93 21.33 5.71 -35.59
C ASN A 93 20.36 6.23 -36.65
N LYS A 94 20.03 7.53 -36.56
CA LYS A 94 19.08 8.20 -37.45
C LYS A 94 19.51 8.17 -38.92
N ALA A 95 20.82 8.29 -39.20
CA ALA A 95 21.34 8.29 -40.57
C ALA A 95 21.15 6.93 -41.26
N LYS A 96 21.28 5.83 -40.51
CA LYS A 96 21.01 4.47 -41.01
C LYS A 96 19.57 3.99 -40.74
N LYS A 97 18.70 4.86 -40.22
CA LYS A 97 17.34 4.54 -39.78
C LYS A 97 17.25 3.32 -38.83
N LEU A 98 18.31 3.08 -38.04
CA LEU A 98 18.35 1.99 -37.07
C LEU A 98 17.84 2.46 -35.71
N ARG A 99 16.96 1.66 -35.12
CA ARG A 99 16.39 1.88 -33.79
C ARG A 99 17.26 1.25 -32.72
N SER A 100 17.21 1.81 -31.51
CA SER A 100 17.97 1.30 -30.38
C SER A 100 17.33 0.05 -29.77
N GLN A 101 18.14 -0.76 -29.06
CA GLN A 101 17.62 -1.86 -28.25
C GLN A 101 16.57 -1.41 -27.22
N LYS A 102 16.73 -0.23 -26.63
CA LYS A 102 15.78 0.31 -25.64
C LYS A 102 14.41 0.54 -26.28
N GLU A 103 14.37 1.27 -27.39
CA GLU A 103 13.13 1.58 -28.12
C GLU A 103 12.40 0.32 -28.55
N LEU A 104 13.12 -0.69 -29.06
CA LEU A 104 12.51 -1.94 -29.51
C LEU A 104 11.97 -2.77 -28.33
N ARG A 105 12.69 -2.85 -27.19
CA ARG A 105 12.18 -3.56 -26.01
C ARG A 105 10.94 -2.87 -25.43
N GLU A 106 10.92 -1.55 -25.37
CA GLU A 106 9.76 -0.80 -24.89
C GLU A 106 8.50 -1.11 -25.73
N GLU A 107 8.63 -1.27 -27.05
CA GLU A 107 7.51 -1.70 -27.89
C GLU A 107 7.04 -3.12 -27.58
N GLU A 108 7.95 -4.07 -27.37
CA GLU A 108 7.59 -5.43 -26.98
C GLU A 108 6.93 -5.47 -25.59
N TYR A 109 7.36 -4.61 -24.66
CA TYR A 109 6.71 -4.48 -23.35
C TYR A 109 5.28 -3.94 -23.47
N VAL A 110 5.04 -2.94 -24.33
CA VAL A 110 3.69 -2.40 -24.57
C VAL A 110 2.78 -3.50 -25.14
N LYS A 111 3.23 -4.22 -26.18
CA LYS A 111 2.47 -5.33 -26.77
C LYS A 111 2.18 -6.42 -25.74
N PHE A 112 3.19 -6.81 -24.95
CA PHE A 112 3.04 -7.80 -23.89
C PHE A 112 1.98 -7.36 -22.86
N ASN A 113 2.02 -6.11 -22.40
CA ASN A 113 1.06 -5.59 -21.44
C ASN A 113 -0.37 -5.57 -21.99
N GLU A 114 -0.56 -5.23 -23.27
CA GLU A 114 -1.86 -5.26 -23.94
C GLU A 114 -2.41 -6.69 -24.08
N GLU A 115 -1.57 -7.67 -24.43
CA GLU A 115 -1.98 -9.06 -24.54
C GLU A 115 -2.27 -9.70 -23.17
N VAL A 116 -1.46 -9.38 -22.14
CA VAL A 116 -1.75 -9.79 -20.76
C VAL A 116 -3.09 -9.21 -20.31
N ALA A 117 -3.40 -7.95 -20.64
CA ALA A 117 -4.69 -7.33 -20.32
C ALA A 117 -5.87 -8.10 -20.90
N LYS A 118 -5.79 -8.53 -22.16
CA LYS A 118 -6.84 -9.31 -22.83
C LYS A 118 -7.06 -10.63 -22.10
N ILE A 119 -5.99 -11.38 -21.83
CA ILE A 119 -6.08 -12.69 -21.18
C ILE A 119 -6.57 -12.56 -19.73
N ALA A 120 -6.06 -11.57 -19.00
CA ALA A 120 -6.49 -11.28 -17.63
C ALA A 120 -8.01 -11.05 -17.56
N LYS A 121 -8.55 -10.19 -18.44
CA LYS A 121 -9.99 -9.94 -18.57
C LYS A 121 -10.77 -11.20 -18.96
N GLU A 122 -10.27 -11.98 -19.91
CA GLU A 122 -10.88 -13.27 -20.30
C GLU A 122 -10.89 -14.33 -19.19
N CYS A 123 -10.01 -14.20 -18.19
CA CYS A 123 -9.90 -15.11 -17.05
C CYS A 123 -10.52 -14.52 -15.77
N GLY A 124 -11.01 -13.27 -15.79
CA GLY A 124 -11.50 -12.61 -14.59
C GLY A 124 -10.41 -12.28 -13.55
N ILE A 125 -9.14 -12.28 -13.93
CA ILE A 125 -8.01 -11.95 -13.04
C ILE A 125 -7.61 -10.50 -13.29
N ILE A 126 -8.49 -9.60 -12.89
CA ILE A 126 -8.37 -8.16 -13.22
C ILE A 126 -7.84 -7.31 -12.07
N THR A 127 -7.78 -7.85 -10.86
CA THR A 127 -7.32 -7.16 -9.65
C THR A 127 -5.83 -6.84 -9.67
N GLY A 128 -5.45 -5.85 -8.87
CA GLY A 128 -4.06 -5.43 -8.69
C GLY A 128 -3.91 -4.64 -7.41
N LYS A 129 -2.68 -4.25 -7.04
CA LYS A 129 -2.41 -3.65 -5.75
C LYS A 129 -1.36 -2.55 -5.77
N TRP A 130 -1.60 -1.53 -4.95
CA TRP A 130 -0.59 -0.57 -4.54
C TRP A 130 0.30 -1.17 -3.46
N LEU A 131 1.62 -1.08 -3.63
CA LEU A 131 2.63 -1.66 -2.75
C LEU A 131 3.33 -0.61 -1.87
N PHE A 132 3.31 -0.83 -0.57
CA PHE A 132 4.05 -0.06 0.42
C PHE A 132 5.08 -0.93 1.13
N TYR A 133 6.24 -0.33 1.45
CA TYR A 133 7.34 -1.02 2.13
C TYR A 133 7.74 -0.29 3.42
N PRO A 134 6.87 -0.24 4.45
CA PRO A 134 7.20 0.44 5.69
C PRO A 134 8.32 -0.26 6.46
N THR A 135 9.03 0.52 7.28
CA THR A 135 10.01 0.01 8.25
C THR A 135 9.29 -0.57 9.47
N PRO A 136 9.98 -1.33 10.34
CA PRO A 136 9.39 -1.83 11.59
C PRO A 136 8.79 -0.73 12.47
N GLU A 137 9.35 0.48 12.44
CA GLU A 137 8.88 1.61 13.26
C GLU A 137 7.63 2.29 12.68
N SER A 138 7.36 2.11 11.38
CA SER A 138 6.29 2.81 10.66
C SER A 138 5.15 1.91 10.19
N VAL A 139 5.33 0.58 10.22
CA VAL A 139 4.34 -0.39 9.72
C VAL A 139 2.99 -0.27 10.45
N ASP A 140 2.98 -0.19 11.77
CA ASP A 140 1.73 -0.13 12.55
C ASP A 140 0.97 1.18 12.27
N ILE A 141 1.68 2.29 12.13
CA ILE A 141 1.09 3.60 11.84
C ILE A 141 0.49 3.61 10.44
N LEU A 142 1.21 3.10 9.44
CA LEU A 142 0.74 3.03 8.07
C LEU A 142 -0.45 2.07 7.94
N TRP A 143 -0.37 0.91 8.60
CA TRP A 143 -1.44 -0.08 8.62
C TRP A 143 -2.71 0.47 9.27
N SER A 144 -2.58 1.16 10.41
CA SER A 144 -3.69 1.83 11.10
C SER A 144 -4.44 2.81 10.20
N LYS A 145 -3.72 3.64 9.44
CA LYS A 145 -4.32 4.56 8.47
C LYS A 145 -5.12 3.83 7.40
N ILE A 146 -4.54 2.76 6.83
CA ILE A 146 -5.16 1.99 5.76
C ILE A 146 -6.42 1.28 6.26
N VAL A 147 -6.35 0.61 7.41
CA VAL A 147 -7.50 -0.06 8.04
C VAL A 147 -8.63 0.93 8.29
N LYS A 148 -8.35 2.08 8.93
CA LYS A 148 -9.38 3.09 9.21
C LYS A 148 -9.97 3.72 7.95
N ALA A 149 -9.18 3.85 6.89
CA ALA A 149 -9.66 4.43 5.64
C ALA A 149 -10.47 3.44 4.78
N LEU A 150 -10.32 2.13 5.01
CA LEU A 150 -10.93 1.07 4.21
C LEU A 150 -12.08 0.37 4.93
N ALA A 151 -11.93 0.02 6.21
CA ALA A 151 -12.82 -0.91 6.91
C ALA A 151 -14.19 -0.34 7.31
N VAL A 152 -14.44 0.93 7.01
CA VAL A 152 -15.63 1.67 7.48
C VAL A 152 -16.27 2.40 6.29
N GLU A 153 -17.60 2.52 6.31
CA GLU A 153 -18.39 3.01 5.17
C GLU A 153 -18.05 4.45 4.79
N ASP A 154 -17.71 5.28 5.77
CA ASP A 154 -17.27 6.66 5.58
C ASP A 154 -15.76 6.80 5.36
N GLY A 155 -15.03 5.69 5.28
CA GLY A 155 -13.60 5.65 5.07
C GLY A 155 -13.23 6.14 3.66
N VAL A 156 -12.21 7.01 3.57
CA VAL A 156 -11.84 7.65 2.29
C VAL A 156 -11.43 6.65 1.19
N LEU A 157 -10.86 5.49 1.55
CA LEU A 157 -10.56 4.43 0.57
C LEU A 157 -11.82 3.65 0.19
N ALA A 158 -12.71 3.35 1.14
CA ALA A 158 -14.01 2.71 0.85
C ALA A 158 -14.85 3.58 -0.11
N GLN A 159 -14.89 4.90 0.12
CA GLN A 159 -15.59 5.87 -0.73
C GLN A 159 -15.02 5.99 -2.16
N THR A 160 -13.83 5.43 -2.43
CA THR A 160 -13.36 5.34 -3.82
C THR A 160 -14.24 4.43 -4.66
N GLY A 161 -14.91 3.45 -4.02
CA GLY A 161 -15.74 2.42 -4.65
C GLY A 161 -14.95 1.32 -5.34
N ALA A 162 -13.63 1.27 -5.15
CA ALA A 162 -12.73 0.42 -5.92
C ALA A 162 -11.71 -0.34 -5.07
N VAL A 163 -11.71 -0.11 -3.76
CA VAL A 163 -10.82 -0.77 -2.81
C VAL A 163 -11.69 -1.44 -1.76
N HIS A 164 -11.63 -2.77 -1.73
CA HIS A 164 -12.39 -3.58 -0.77
C HIS A 164 -11.48 -4.43 0.10
N THR A 165 -10.18 -4.47 -0.17
CA THR A 165 -9.26 -5.37 0.54
C THR A 165 -7.88 -4.75 0.67
N ALA A 166 -7.26 -4.95 1.83
CA ALA A 166 -5.84 -4.71 2.04
C ALA A 166 -5.22 -5.83 2.88
N LYS A 167 -3.90 -6.04 2.72
CA LYS A 167 -3.15 -6.99 3.54
C LYS A 167 -1.83 -6.39 4.00
N VAL A 168 -1.35 -6.82 5.15
CA VAL A 168 -0.03 -6.47 5.70
C VAL A 168 0.73 -7.72 6.11
N SER A 169 2.02 -7.76 5.81
CA SER A 169 2.88 -8.86 6.25
C SER A 169 3.06 -8.81 7.77
N THR A 170 3.15 -9.96 8.42
CA THR A 170 3.37 -10.07 9.87
C THR A 170 4.84 -10.28 10.23
N THR A 171 5.70 -10.39 9.22
CA THR A 171 7.16 -10.34 9.34
C THR A 171 7.75 -9.43 8.28
N PRO A 172 8.91 -8.80 8.55
CA PRO A 172 9.67 -8.13 7.52
C PRO A 172 10.26 -9.15 6.54
N GLY A 173 10.40 -8.76 5.27
CA GLY A 173 11.13 -9.54 4.28
C GLY A 173 12.65 -9.38 4.39
N ASP A 174 13.39 -9.92 3.42
CA ASP A 174 14.86 -9.91 3.39
C ASP A 174 15.47 -8.50 3.45
N SER A 175 14.75 -7.48 3.00
CA SER A 175 15.18 -6.08 3.06
C SER A 175 15.00 -5.43 4.44
N GLY A 176 14.40 -6.13 5.40
CA GLY A 176 14.00 -5.59 6.70
C GLY A 176 12.70 -4.77 6.67
N SER A 177 12.08 -4.61 5.51
CA SER A 177 10.80 -3.91 5.36
C SER A 177 9.62 -4.88 5.44
N TYR A 178 8.50 -4.40 5.98
CA TYR A 178 7.21 -5.04 5.85
C TYR A 178 6.59 -4.73 4.48
N VAL A 179 5.53 -5.44 4.11
CA VAL A 179 4.75 -5.15 2.90
C VAL A 179 3.32 -4.86 3.28
N ILE A 180 2.77 -3.76 2.79
CA ILE A 180 1.32 -3.51 2.80
C ILE A 180 0.84 -3.43 1.35
N CYS A 181 -0.25 -4.13 1.06
CA CYS A 181 -0.92 -4.10 -0.24
C CYS A 181 -2.33 -3.52 -0.07
N VAL A 182 -2.68 -2.54 -0.91
CA VAL A 182 -4.04 -2.01 -1.05
C VAL A 182 -4.55 -2.39 -2.43
N TYR A 183 -5.62 -3.18 -2.50
CA TYR A 183 -6.10 -3.78 -3.74
C TYR A 183 -7.11 -2.89 -4.44
N CYS A 184 -7.03 -2.82 -5.77
CA CYS A 184 -8.09 -2.28 -6.61
C CYS A 184 -8.78 -3.39 -7.40
N ASP A 185 -10.08 -3.24 -7.61
CA ASP A 185 -10.92 -4.27 -8.23
C ASP A 185 -10.65 -4.47 -9.74
N ASP A 186 -10.32 -3.39 -10.47
CA ASP A 186 -9.90 -3.45 -11.87
C ASP A 186 -8.61 -2.66 -12.10
N SER A 187 -7.54 -3.37 -12.41
CA SER A 187 -6.22 -2.80 -12.70
C SER A 187 -6.16 -2.00 -14.00
N TRP A 188 -7.09 -2.21 -14.93
CA TRP A 188 -7.09 -1.56 -16.22
C TRP A 188 -8.05 -0.36 -16.29
N ASP A 189 -8.83 -0.12 -15.24
CA ASP A 189 -9.47 1.17 -15.01
C ASP A 189 -8.42 2.16 -14.43
N LYS A 190 -7.63 2.71 -15.34
CA LYS A 190 -6.55 3.65 -14.98
C LYS A 190 -7.07 4.88 -14.22
N GLU A 191 -8.28 5.34 -14.51
CA GLU A 191 -8.87 6.50 -13.83
C GLU A 191 -9.13 6.18 -12.37
N THR A 192 -9.79 5.06 -12.10
CA THR A 192 -10.09 4.59 -10.76
C THR A 192 -8.83 4.25 -9.97
N VAL A 193 -7.87 3.54 -10.57
CA VAL A 193 -6.57 3.25 -9.94
C VAL A 193 -5.84 4.56 -9.57
N GLY A 194 -5.91 5.57 -10.44
CA GLY A 194 -5.34 6.89 -10.20
C GLY A 194 -6.05 7.67 -9.10
N LYS A 195 -7.39 7.59 -9.03
CA LYS A 195 -8.18 8.16 -7.93
C LYS A 195 -7.76 7.57 -6.59
N VAL A 196 -7.62 6.24 -6.51
CA VAL A 196 -7.13 5.56 -5.30
C VAL A 196 -5.73 6.06 -4.93
N PHE A 197 -4.81 6.21 -5.89
CA PHE A 197 -3.47 6.75 -5.62
C PHE A 197 -3.52 8.16 -5.05
N LYS A 198 -4.32 9.06 -5.63
CA LYS A 198 -4.48 10.42 -5.14
C LYS A 198 -5.03 10.45 -3.73
N THR A 199 -6.06 9.65 -3.42
CA THR A 199 -6.59 9.50 -2.05
C THR A 199 -5.54 9.01 -1.06
N LEU A 200 -4.70 8.02 -1.44
CA LEU A 200 -3.59 7.56 -0.60
C LEU A 200 -2.61 8.70 -0.28
N VAL A 201 -2.30 9.56 -1.26
CA VAL A 201 -1.33 10.66 -1.11
C VAL A 201 -1.95 11.85 -0.36
N GLU A 202 -3.10 12.35 -0.80
CA GLU A 202 -3.70 13.60 -0.35
C GLU A 202 -4.38 13.45 1.02
N ASP A 203 -5.17 12.38 1.21
CA ASP A 203 -5.95 12.18 2.44
C ASP A 203 -5.16 11.43 3.51
N LEU A 204 -4.38 10.42 3.09
CA LEU A 204 -3.67 9.55 4.04
C LEU A 204 -2.19 9.91 4.21
N ASN A 205 -1.64 10.80 3.37
CA ASN A 205 -0.22 11.15 3.37
C ASN A 205 0.67 9.90 3.25
N CYS A 206 0.31 9.02 2.31
CA CYS A 206 0.96 7.74 2.05
C CYS A 206 1.28 7.62 0.56
N VAL A 207 2.56 7.52 0.21
CA VAL A 207 2.99 7.38 -1.18
C VAL A 207 3.32 5.92 -1.45
N SER A 208 2.56 5.30 -2.34
CA SER A 208 2.83 3.93 -2.79
C SER A 208 4.08 3.89 -3.67
N SER A 209 4.81 2.77 -3.60
CA SER A 209 6.04 2.58 -4.39
C SER A 209 5.74 2.22 -5.84
N ALA A 210 4.74 1.36 -6.06
CA ALA A 210 4.35 0.90 -7.38
C ALA A 210 2.97 0.22 -7.36
N TYR A 211 2.32 0.13 -8.52
CA TYR A 211 1.10 -0.64 -8.74
C TYR A 211 1.41 -1.93 -9.50
N LYS A 212 1.20 -3.08 -8.87
CA LYS A 212 1.43 -4.41 -9.47
C LYS A 212 0.10 -5.13 -9.68
N ILE A 213 -0.13 -5.60 -10.90
CA ILE A 213 -1.31 -6.39 -11.24
C ILE A 213 -1.15 -7.85 -10.80
N ASP A 214 -2.24 -8.50 -10.42
CA ASP A 214 -2.21 -9.88 -9.92
C ASP A 214 -1.78 -10.85 -11.02
N ALA A 215 -2.14 -10.56 -12.27
CA ALA A 215 -1.68 -11.34 -13.42
C ALA A 215 -0.15 -11.39 -13.52
N PHE A 216 0.56 -10.31 -13.20
CA PHE A 216 2.02 -10.31 -13.16
C PHE A 216 2.58 -11.15 -12.01
N THR A 217 1.92 -11.14 -10.85
CA THR A 217 2.30 -12.06 -9.76
C THR A 217 2.15 -13.51 -10.19
N ILE A 218 1.00 -13.89 -10.77
CA ILE A 218 0.72 -15.26 -11.21
C ILE A 218 1.67 -15.71 -12.32
N LEU A 219 2.00 -14.82 -13.26
CA LEU A 219 2.91 -15.11 -14.37
C LEU A 219 4.40 -15.04 -13.97
N GLY A 220 4.72 -14.79 -12.70
CA GLY A 220 6.11 -14.74 -12.23
C GLY A 220 6.90 -13.53 -12.74
N ILE A 221 6.23 -12.43 -13.09
CA ILE A 221 6.88 -11.18 -13.48
C ILE A 221 7.31 -10.42 -12.21
N ASP A 222 8.62 -10.42 -11.96
CA ASP A 222 9.27 -9.72 -10.86
C ASP A 222 10.38 -8.76 -11.37
N SER A 223 11.05 -8.06 -10.45
CA SER A 223 12.08 -7.07 -10.79
C SER A 223 13.38 -7.69 -11.35
N LYS A 224 13.55 -9.00 -11.24
CA LYS A 224 14.69 -9.78 -11.74
C LYS A 224 14.31 -10.63 -12.95
N HIS A 225 13.11 -10.44 -13.51
CA HIS A 225 12.61 -11.24 -14.61
C HIS A 225 13.54 -11.15 -15.84
N PRO A 226 13.88 -12.28 -16.51
CA PRO A 226 14.89 -12.30 -17.57
C PRO A 226 14.61 -11.39 -18.78
N SER A 227 13.34 -11.07 -19.05
CA SER A 227 13.00 -10.12 -20.14
C SER A 227 13.37 -8.68 -19.82
N GLY A 228 13.50 -8.32 -18.53
CA GLY A 228 13.70 -6.94 -18.08
C GLY A 228 12.46 -6.06 -18.20
N VAL A 229 11.26 -6.64 -18.36
CA VAL A 229 9.98 -5.91 -18.27
C VAL A 229 9.76 -5.43 -16.83
N GLY A 230 9.12 -4.27 -16.67
CA GLY A 230 8.77 -3.75 -15.35
C GLY A 230 7.81 -4.69 -14.61
N SER A 231 8.04 -4.91 -13.32
CA SER A 231 7.18 -5.73 -12.46
C SER A 231 5.89 -5.03 -12.01
N SER A 232 5.65 -3.82 -12.49
CA SER A 232 4.55 -2.94 -12.12
C SER A 232 3.94 -2.35 -13.38
N LEU A 233 2.62 -2.23 -13.40
CA LEU A 233 1.89 -1.66 -14.53
C LEU A 233 1.89 -0.13 -14.46
N TYR A 234 1.77 0.43 -13.25
CA TYR A 234 1.83 1.87 -13.00
C TYR A 234 2.82 2.21 -11.89
N GLY A 235 3.39 3.41 -11.98
CA GLY A 235 4.17 4.06 -10.94
C GLY A 235 3.51 5.35 -10.46
N LYS A 236 4.06 5.92 -9.39
CA LYS A 236 3.57 7.18 -8.80
C LYS A 236 3.42 8.34 -9.79
N ASN A 237 4.35 8.44 -10.74
CA ASN A 237 4.39 9.53 -11.72
C ASN A 237 3.37 9.37 -12.85
N ASP A 238 2.64 8.26 -12.92
CA ASP A 238 1.54 8.10 -13.88
C ASP A 238 0.28 8.88 -13.47
N PHE A 239 0.19 9.32 -12.20
CA PHE A 239 -1.02 9.89 -11.61
C PHE A 239 -0.82 11.24 -10.91
N MET A 240 0.38 11.49 -10.39
CA MET A 240 0.76 12.78 -9.81
C MET A 240 2.21 13.10 -10.16
N THR A 241 2.52 14.36 -10.42
CA THR A 241 3.90 14.83 -10.56
C THR A 241 4.63 14.75 -9.23
N ARG A 242 5.97 14.81 -9.27
CA ARG A 242 6.77 14.84 -8.03
C ARG A 242 6.41 16.06 -7.19
N GLU A 243 6.18 17.18 -7.84
CA GLU A 243 5.84 18.46 -7.23
C GLU A 243 4.48 18.39 -6.52
N GLU A 244 3.47 17.79 -7.16
CA GLU A 244 2.14 17.59 -6.57
C GLU A 244 2.18 16.67 -5.34
N ILE A 245 3.00 15.61 -5.40
CA ILE A 245 3.22 14.71 -4.26
C ILE A 245 3.89 15.49 -3.12
N ASP A 246 5.00 16.18 -3.38
CA ASP A 246 5.75 16.94 -2.39
C ASP A 246 4.88 18.04 -1.75
N GLU A 247 4.06 18.73 -2.54
CA GLU A 247 3.11 19.73 -2.06
C GLU A 247 2.08 19.11 -1.10
N SER A 248 1.48 17.98 -1.48
CA SER A 248 0.49 17.27 -0.66
C SER A 248 1.07 16.83 0.69
N LEU A 249 2.29 16.28 0.68
CA LEU A 249 2.99 15.90 1.91
C LEU A 249 3.33 17.11 2.79
N SER A 250 3.68 18.24 2.18
CA SER A 250 3.97 19.48 2.90
C SER A 250 2.73 20.09 3.56
N ARG A 251 1.56 20.04 2.88
CA ARG A 251 0.28 20.53 3.41
C ARG A 251 -0.12 19.76 4.67
N ALA A 252 -0.02 18.44 4.64
CA ALA A 252 -0.29 17.60 5.81
C ALA A 252 0.67 17.90 6.98
N SER A 253 1.95 18.14 6.70
CA SER A 253 2.95 18.50 7.71
C SER A 253 2.64 19.85 8.37
N LYS A 254 2.29 20.87 7.58
CA LYS A 254 1.88 22.19 8.08
C LYS A 254 0.59 22.12 8.90
N ALA A 255 -0.40 21.35 8.46
CA ALA A 255 -1.65 21.15 9.18
C ALA A 255 -1.42 20.49 10.55
N LYS A 256 -0.53 19.50 10.63
CA LYS A 256 -0.13 18.89 11.91
C LYS A 256 0.58 19.87 12.84
N ALA A 257 1.48 20.71 12.31
CA ALA A 257 2.17 21.73 13.09
C ALA A 257 1.21 22.79 13.65
N ALA A 258 0.27 23.27 12.83
CA ALA A 258 -0.77 24.22 13.25
C ALA A 258 -1.67 23.63 14.35
N LYS A 259 -2.10 22.36 14.20
CA LYS A 259 -2.91 21.68 15.22
C LYS A 259 -2.15 21.53 16.55
N LYS A 260 -0.86 21.19 16.51
CA LYS A 260 0.00 21.09 17.70
C LYS A 260 0.12 22.44 18.43
N ASN A 261 0.33 23.52 17.69
CA ASN A 261 0.42 24.86 18.28
C ASN A 261 -0.90 25.28 18.94
N LYS A 262 -2.04 24.99 18.31
CA LYS A 262 -3.36 25.28 18.88
C LYS A 262 -3.60 24.53 20.19
N THR A 263 -3.26 23.24 20.26
CA THR A 263 -3.39 22.47 21.51
C THR A 263 -2.49 23.02 22.63
N LEU A 264 -1.26 23.45 22.30
CA LEU A 264 -0.37 24.09 23.28
C LEU A 264 -0.91 25.44 23.79
N GLU A 265 -1.51 26.24 22.91
CA GLU A 265 -2.16 27.50 23.29
C GLU A 265 -3.40 27.26 24.17
N GLU A 266 -4.19 26.23 23.88
CA GLU A 266 -5.34 25.81 24.69
C GLU A 266 -4.93 25.29 26.08
N GLU A 267 -3.87 24.49 26.17
CA GLU A 267 -3.29 24.04 27.46
C GLU A 267 -2.76 25.24 28.27
N GLN A 268 -2.04 26.17 27.64
CA GLN A 268 -1.54 27.39 28.30
C GLN A 268 -2.66 28.33 28.77
N ALA A 269 -3.80 28.36 28.08
CA ALA A 269 -4.96 29.15 28.48
C ALA A 269 -5.72 28.53 29.67
N LEU A 270 -5.72 27.20 29.80
CA LEU A 270 -6.34 26.49 30.92
C LEU A 270 -5.51 26.59 32.21
N ASP A 271 -4.19 26.68 32.10
CA ASP A 271 -3.29 26.88 33.24
C ASP A 271 -3.31 28.33 33.77
N GLY A 272 -3.95 29.25 33.04
CA GLY A 272 -4.05 30.68 33.36
C GLY A 272 -5.23 31.08 34.25
N GLU A 273 -6.22 30.19 34.47
CA GLU A 273 -7.38 30.47 35.32
C GLU A 273 -7.42 29.54 36.55
N GLY A 274 -6.86 30.01 37.67
CA GLY A 274 -7.27 29.57 39.01
C GLY A 274 -6.21 28.92 39.90
N PHE A 275 -5.28 29.72 40.42
CA PHE A 275 -4.91 29.58 41.83
C PHE A 275 -4.97 30.96 42.48
N ASP A 276 -6.14 31.29 43.01
CA ASP A 276 -6.34 32.45 43.87
C ASP A 276 -5.67 32.14 45.22
N PRO A 277 -4.57 32.81 45.61
CA PRO A 277 -3.93 32.55 46.88
C PRO A 277 -4.82 33.11 47.99
N ALA A 278 -5.56 32.21 48.65
CA ALA A 278 -6.31 32.56 49.85
C ALA A 278 -5.37 33.21 50.88
N SER A 279 -5.74 34.42 51.30
CA SER A 279 -5.08 35.24 52.30
C SER A 279 -5.22 34.68 53.72
N GLU A 280 -4.12 34.80 54.47
CA GLU A 280 -3.98 34.94 55.94
C GLU A 280 -4.42 33.81 56.89
N SER A 281 -3.45 33.24 57.62
CA SER A 281 -3.41 33.34 59.10
C SER A 281 -2.10 32.76 59.66
N GLU A 282 -1.69 33.37 60.78
CA GLU A 282 -0.48 33.19 61.58
C GLU A 282 -0.29 31.74 62.10
N ASP A 283 0.93 31.22 62.15
CA ASP A 283 1.64 30.91 63.41
C ASP A 283 2.90 30.04 63.26
N GLU A 284 3.87 30.41 64.11
CA GLU A 284 5.02 29.67 64.65
C GLU A 284 6.23 29.24 63.77
N GLU A 285 7.29 30.03 63.94
CA GLU A 285 8.70 29.65 63.93
C GLU A 285 9.01 28.30 64.60
N ARG A 286 9.83 27.45 63.94
CA ARG A 286 10.87 26.60 64.58
C ARG A 286 11.83 25.99 63.53
N PRO A 287 13.05 25.56 63.90
CA PRO A 287 14.27 26.05 63.27
C PRO A 287 14.99 25.02 62.37
N ARG A 288 15.79 25.55 61.46
CA ARG A 288 16.69 24.82 60.55
C ARG A 288 17.65 23.90 61.33
N LYS A 289 17.58 22.59 61.09
CA LYS A 289 18.70 21.67 61.31
C LYS A 289 19.50 21.52 60.03
N LYS A 290 20.75 21.98 60.06
CA LYS A 290 21.80 21.62 59.11
C LYS A 290 22.11 20.13 59.24
N ALA A 291 22.22 19.43 58.12
CA ALA A 291 23.04 18.24 58.03
C ALA A 291 24.08 18.46 56.93
N ARG A 292 25.35 18.27 57.30
CA ARG A 292 26.54 18.34 56.48
C ARG A 292 27.06 16.90 56.41
N ASN A 293 27.28 16.41 55.19
CA ASN A 293 27.82 15.10 54.79
C ASN A 293 26.97 13.87 55.09
#